data_AF-A0A952QMM6-F1
#
_entry.id   AF-A0A952QMM6-F1
#
_cell.length_a   1.000
_cell.length_b   1.000
_cell.length_c   1.000
_cell.angle_alpha   90.00
_cell.angle_beta   90.00
_cell.angle_gamma   90.00
#
_symmetry.space_group_name_H-M   'P 1'
#
loop_
_entity.id
_entity.type
_entity.pdbx_description
1 polymer ?
#
loop_
_entity_poly.entity_id
_entity_poly.type
_entity_poly.pdbx_seq_one_letter_code
_entity_poly.pdbx_strand_id
1 'polypeptide(L)'
;MRKSIFTFIALAMISIAAAQDHSGHQGTRSTSLPLMPPDMPRWMNSAGADHLFYKAAPYNWSIQRIPAFARDMYGTGVGHAMAYEALVTGRKAQLENRIFDTINRVLQKPPRIPVDEAALSPTFFRKYGYLEKVFDWAHILHFQTIDVLTFPGWSDAQKEAEIEKLWQFYSAQPYAITGLPMNMEYLDSFPFSGRFRTNYPKVNGLFWGYHWLQTVNYDMLFRVPVQDQAPQYEVLGSQYRTTELYRIRDFMPMTAEMSPRFSKRFPQIANAFDNLHMLHDNVNDILAAEELTEKQKQEQVKIAIYRVLSSTHQGHEPGSGEEVPGTLHDHRHPTSTPGMGFMKGMEDDVMYMSGMGWMDMSVCAHCSVPLPDGPMWGATVTADGWTMLVRCLMCARDMAAETPGRAIIRAATEDPSRILVLISDEEGNLTSNIPEVVFLEEFGEHPECSAWSRAFTSKEAFDRFVKENPDLAQSKPLALDAWAQINRGTPDTYRKIDRPNPYRPEPTTPSGGSR
;
A
#
# COMPACT_ATOMS: atom_id res chain seq x y z
N MET A 1 -20.49 58.06 -34.62
CA MET A 1 -21.41 56.94 -34.32
C MET A 1 -20.78 55.69 -34.90
N ARG A 2 -20.47 54.58 -34.23
CA ARG A 2 -20.84 53.96 -32.94
C ARG A 2 -19.60 53.25 -32.38
N LYS A 3 -19.43 53.25 -31.06
CA LYS A 3 -18.51 52.38 -30.33
C LYS A 3 -19.12 50.97 -30.25
N SER A 4 -18.33 49.93 -30.51
CA SER A 4 -18.65 48.56 -30.08
C SER A 4 -17.55 48.06 -29.15
N ILE A 5 -17.95 47.87 -27.90
CA ILE A 5 -17.16 47.26 -26.82
C ILE A 5 -17.45 45.77 -26.87
N PHE A 6 -16.43 44.94 -27.03
CA PHE A 6 -16.54 43.50 -26.80
C PHE A 6 -16.09 43.21 -25.37
N THR A 7 -17.05 42.86 -24.52
CA THR A 7 -16.83 42.34 -23.17
C THR A 7 -16.66 40.83 -23.26
N PHE A 8 -15.46 40.32 -22.94
CA PHE A 8 -15.27 38.89 -22.66
C PHE A 8 -15.70 38.63 -21.22
N ILE A 9 -16.78 37.86 -21.04
CA ILE A 9 -17.16 37.28 -19.75
C ILE A 9 -16.48 35.93 -19.65
N ALA A 10 -15.50 35.80 -18.74
CA ALA A 10 -14.97 34.52 -18.32
C ALA A 10 -15.98 33.88 -17.36
N LEU A 11 -16.65 32.80 -17.79
CA LEU A 11 -17.39 31.93 -16.88
C LEU A 11 -16.36 31.03 -16.16
N ALA A 12 -16.10 31.33 -14.89
CA ALA A 12 -15.48 30.37 -13.99
C ALA A 12 -16.54 29.31 -13.65
N MET A 13 -16.36 28.07 -14.13
CA MET A 13 -17.14 26.94 -13.65
C MET A 13 -16.60 26.52 -12.29
N ILE A 14 -17.35 26.85 -11.24
CA ILE A 14 -17.15 26.30 -9.90
C ILE A 14 -17.80 24.92 -9.90
N SER A 15 -16.99 23.86 -9.96
CA SER A 15 -17.46 22.50 -9.71
C SER A 15 -17.73 22.37 -8.21
N ILE A 16 -19.01 22.47 -7.82
CA ILE A 16 -19.45 22.10 -6.48
C ILE A 16 -19.56 20.57 -6.49
N ALA A 17 -18.57 19.88 -5.90
CA ALA A 17 -18.71 18.47 -5.57
C ALA A 17 -19.78 18.35 -4.48
N ALA A 18 -20.96 17.87 -4.84
CA ALA A 18 -21.95 17.44 -3.85
C ALA A 18 -21.47 16.09 -3.31
N ALA A 19 -21.00 16.07 -2.05
CA ALA A 19 -20.74 14.83 -1.34
C ALA A 19 -22.03 13.99 -1.31
N GLN A 20 -21.98 12.79 -1.89
CA GLN A 20 -23.09 11.85 -1.82
C GLN A 20 -23.11 11.24 -0.41
N ASP A 21 -24.30 11.14 0.17
CA ASP A 21 -24.49 10.55 1.50
C ASP A 21 -24.39 9.02 1.38
N HIS A 22 -23.25 8.46 1.83
CA HIS A 22 -22.95 7.02 1.80
C HIS A 22 -23.44 6.25 3.05
N SER A 23 -24.30 6.84 3.88
CA SER A 23 -24.73 6.30 5.19
C SER A 23 -25.62 5.04 5.15
N GLY A 24 -25.94 4.49 3.97
CA GLY A 24 -26.99 3.48 3.78
C GLY A 24 -26.64 2.02 4.04
N HIS A 25 -25.37 1.62 4.16
CA HIS A 25 -25.00 0.20 4.21
C HIS A 25 -23.97 -0.11 5.30
N GLN A 26 -24.43 -0.29 6.54
CA GLN A 26 -23.68 -1.11 7.50
C GLN A 26 -23.60 -2.52 6.93
N GLY A 27 -22.40 -2.99 6.59
CA GLY A 27 -22.16 -4.36 6.17
C GLY A 27 -22.56 -5.32 7.28
N THR A 28 -23.80 -5.81 7.25
CA THR A 28 -24.18 -6.94 8.09
C THR A 28 -23.46 -8.16 7.54
N ARG A 29 -22.66 -8.82 8.38
CA ARG A 29 -21.98 -10.06 7.98
C ARG A 29 -23.02 -11.00 7.37
N SER A 30 -22.75 -11.47 6.15
CA SER A 30 -23.63 -12.45 5.52
C SER A 30 -23.70 -13.69 6.42
N THR A 31 -24.90 -14.21 6.61
CA THR A 31 -25.13 -15.44 7.37
C THR A 31 -25.15 -16.68 6.46
N SER A 32 -25.27 -16.49 5.15
CA SER A 32 -25.33 -17.56 4.15
C SER A 32 -24.06 -17.65 3.33
N LEU A 33 -23.71 -18.89 2.94
CA LEU A 33 -22.60 -19.12 2.02
C LEU A 33 -22.97 -18.67 0.60
N PRO A 34 -22.07 -17.92 -0.06
CA PRO A 34 -22.18 -17.61 -1.49
C PRO A 34 -22.34 -18.88 -2.33
N LEU A 35 -23.19 -18.80 -3.36
CA LEU A 35 -23.37 -19.87 -4.34
C LEU A 35 -22.33 -19.75 -5.45
N MET A 36 -21.99 -20.89 -6.07
CA MET A 36 -21.08 -20.93 -7.22
C MET A 36 -21.69 -20.18 -8.40
N PRO A 37 -20.96 -19.23 -9.02
CA PRO A 37 -21.40 -18.58 -10.25
C PRO A 37 -21.64 -19.59 -11.39
N PRO A 38 -22.64 -19.37 -12.25
CA PRO A 38 -22.92 -20.26 -13.38
C PRO A 38 -21.86 -20.17 -14.49
N ASP A 39 -21.09 -19.09 -14.53
CA ASP A 39 -20.14 -18.69 -15.57
C ASP A 39 -18.67 -18.79 -15.12
N MET A 40 -18.40 -19.74 -14.23
CA MET A 40 -17.03 -19.99 -13.74
C MET A 40 -16.03 -20.24 -14.88
N PRO A 41 -14.84 -19.60 -14.85
CA PRO A 41 -13.82 -19.79 -15.86
C PRO A 41 -13.40 -21.25 -16.00
N ARG A 42 -13.39 -21.77 -17.24
CA ARG A 42 -13.09 -23.19 -17.52
C ARG A 42 -11.71 -23.61 -17.03
N TRP A 43 -10.74 -22.69 -17.02
CA TRP A 43 -9.38 -22.95 -16.57
C TRP A 43 -9.33 -23.31 -15.07
N MET A 44 -10.31 -22.94 -14.24
CA MET A 44 -10.31 -23.34 -12.82
C MET A 44 -10.51 -24.85 -12.61
N ASN A 45 -10.92 -25.56 -13.65
CA ASN A 45 -11.06 -27.01 -13.64
C ASN A 45 -10.01 -27.71 -14.51
N SER A 46 -9.04 -26.97 -15.10
CA SER A 46 -8.00 -27.61 -15.90
C SER A 46 -7.07 -28.41 -15.02
N ALA A 47 -6.87 -29.68 -15.37
CA ALA A 47 -5.84 -30.51 -14.77
C ALA A 47 -4.48 -30.16 -15.38
N GLY A 48 -3.55 -29.63 -14.60
CA GLY A 48 -2.19 -29.31 -15.04
C GLY A 48 -1.52 -28.29 -14.13
N ALA A 49 -0.20 -28.39 -13.99
CA ALA A 49 0.61 -27.31 -13.47
C ALA A 49 0.90 -26.36 -14.64
N ASP A 50 0.36 -25.15 -14.58
CA ASP A 50 0.74 -24.10 -15.53
C ASP A 50 2.02 -23.47 -15.02
N HIS A 51 3.16 -23.80 -15.65
CA HIS A 51 4.42 -23.14 -15.35
C HIS A 51 4.35 -21.71 -15.90
N LEU A 52 4.05 -20.77 -15.00
CA LEU A 52 4.07 -19.34 -15.29
C LEU A 52 5.52 -18.87 -15.27
N PHE A 53 5.92 -18.19 -16.34
CA PHE A 53 7.27 -17.64 -16.45
C PHE A 53 7.21 -16.12 -16.45
N TYR A 54 8.22 -15.54 -15.80
CA TYR A 54 8.53 -14.12 -15.86
C TYR A 54 8.50 -13.62 -17.31
N LYS A 55 8.02 -12.39 -17.53
CA LYS A 55 8.30 -11.70 -18.79
C LYS A 55 9.82 -11.65 -18.98
N ALA A 56 10.34 -12.26 -20.05
CA ALA A 56 11.77 -12.26 -20.30
C ALA A 56 12.29 -10.83 -20.50
N ALA A 57 13.26 -10.42 -19.69
CA ALA A 57 13.79 -9.07 -19.71
C ALA A 57 15.15 -8.96 -18.99
N PRO A 58 15.98 -7.94 -19.31
CA PRO A 58 17.29 -7.75 -18.68
C PRO A 58 17.23 -7.35 -17.20
N TYR A 59 16.09 -6.84 -16.73
CA TYR A 59 15.91 -6.44 -15.33
C TYR A 59 15.61 -7.60 -14.39
N ASN A 60 15.22 -8.77 -14.89
CA ASN A 60 14.87 -9.90 -14.03
C ASN A 60 16.00 -10.19 -13.04
N TRP A 61 15.64 -10.35 -11.77
CA TRP A 61 16.53 -10.54 -10.62
C TRP A 61 17.30 -9.30 -10.14
N SER A 62 16.97 -8.10 -10.61
CA SER A 62 17.60 -6.86 -10.13
C SER A 62 17.36 -6.56 -8.66
N ILE A 63 16.33 -7.14 -8.05
CA ILE A 63 16.13 -7.11 -6.59
C ILE A 63 17.39 -7.57 -5.82
N GLN A 64 18.20 -8.47 -6.39
CA GLN A 64 19.46 -8.96 -5.80
C GLN A 64 20.51 -7.85 -5.58
N ARG A 65 20.32 -6.65 -6.16
CA ARG A 65 21.14 -5.47 -5.87
C ARG A 65 20.97 -4.95 -4.45
N ILE A 66 19.87 -5.34 -3.78
CA ILE A 66 19.62 -5.10 -2.36
C ILE A 66 19.50 -6.48 -1.68
N PRO A 67 20.62 -7.18 -1.38
CA PRO A 67 20.57 -8.59 -1.01
C PRO A 67 19.74 -8.89 0.24
N ALA A 68 19.74 -7.99 1.22
CA ALA A 68 18.91 -8.15 2.42
C ALA A 68 17.42 -8.12 2.08
N PHE A 69 17.02 -7.20 1.19
CA PHE A 69 15.63 -7.08 0.73
C PHE A 69 15.20 -8.28 -0.10
N ALA A 70 16.03 -8.70 -1.05
CA ALA A 70 15.77 -9.88 -1.85
C ALA A 70 15.50 -11.12 -0.97
N ARG A 71 16.34 -11.33 0.05
CA ARG A 71 16.17 -12.46 0.99
C ARG A 71 14.88 -12.37 1.76
N ASP A 72 14.58 -11.23 2.37
CA ASP A 72 13.36 -11.07 3.15
C ASP A 72 12.11 -11.27 2.28
N MET A 73 12.12 -10.80 1.02
CA MET A 73 11.07 -11.07 0.03
C MET A 73 10.98 -12.55 -0.37
N TYR A 74 12.09 -13.28 -0.49
CA TYR A 74 12.05 -14.73 -0.75
C TYR A 74 11.52 -15.53 0.45
N GLY A 75 11.60 -14.97 1.66
CA GLY A 75 11.08 -15.60 2.87
C GLY A 75 9.56 -15.58 2.98
N THR A 76 8.87 -14.61 2.37
CA THR A 76 7.41 -14.41 2.53
C THR A 76 6.61 -15.61 2.00
N GLY A 77 6.93 -16.09 0.79
CA GLY A 77 6.26 -17.25 0.17
C GLY A 77 6.43 -18.55 0.98
N VAL A 78 7.57 -18.72 1.67
CA VAL A 78 7.80 -19.91 2.52
C VAL A 78 6.78 -19.99 3.65
N GLY A 79 6.45 -18.85 4.27
CA GLY A 79 5.48 -18.76 5.36
C GLY A 79 4.08 -19.17 4.92
N HIS A 80 3.60 -18.63 3.80
CA HIS A 80 2.29 -18.97 3.24
C HIS A 80 2.21 -20.46 2.90
N ALA A 81 3.16 -20.98 2.12
CA ALA A 81 3.18 -22.37 1.69
C ALA A 81 3.13 -23.36 2.88
N MET A 82 3.95 -23.12 3.92
CA MET A 82 3.97 -24.00 5.10
C MET A 82 2.66 -24.01 5.88
N ALA A 83 2.02 -22.84 6.03
CA ALA A 83 0.76 -22.71 6.73
C ALA A 83 -0.41 -23.27 5.93
N TYR A 84 -0.46 -23.04 4.62
CA TYR A 84 -1.45 -23.65 3.72
C TYR A 84 -1.36 -25.17 3.72
N GLU A 85 -0.15 -25.73 3.65
CA GLU A 85 0.04 -27.18 3.78
C GLU A 85 -0.49 -27.69 5.14
N ALA A 86 -0.27 -26.94 6.22
CA ALA A 86 -0.77 -27.32 7.55
C ALA A 86 -2.30 -27.34 7.62
N LEU A 87 -2.96 -26.34 7.03
CA LEU A 87 -4.42 -26.22 6.98
C LEU A 87 -5.06 -27.42 6.26
N VAL A 88 -4.45 -27.90 5.17
CA VAL A 88 -5.05 -28.97 4.34
C VAL A 88 -4.61 -30.39 4.71
N THR A 89 -3.59 -30.53 5.57
CA THR A 89 -3.07 -31.83 6.05
C THR A 89 -3.50 -32.16 7.48
N GLY A 90 -4.41 -31.37 8.07
CA GLY A 90 -4.89 -31.58 9.44
C GLY A 90 -3.89 -31.19 10.53
N ARG A 91 -2.84 -30.45 10.18
CA ARG A 91 -1.82 -29.96 11.14
C ARG A 91 -2.09 -28.55 11.65
N LYS A 92 -3.27 -27.98 11.36
CA LYS A 92 -3.67 -26.61 11.75
C LYS A 92 -3.51 -26.31 13.24
N ALA A 93 -3.67 -27.28 14.13
CA ALA A 93 -3.44 -27.10 15.58
C ALA A 93 -1.98 -26.74 15.95
N GLN A 94 -1.04 -26.95 15.02
CA GLN A 94 0.37 -26.61 15.20
C GLN A 94 0.74 -25.22 14.69
N LEU A 95 -0.20 -24.51 14.05
CA LEU A 95 0.02 -23.19 13.44
C LEU A 95 0.57 -22.21 14.48
N GLU A 96 0.03 -22.16 15.69
CA GLU A 96 0.45 -21.19 16.73
C GLU A 96 1.65 -21.62 17.60
N ASN A 97 2.28 -22.76 17.26
CA ASN A 97 3.43 -23.32 17.99
C ASN A 97 4.51 -23.82 17.02
N ARG A 98 4.64 -25.12 16.81
CA ARG A 98 5.72 -25.77 16.06
C ARG A 98 5.84 -25.23 14.63
N ILE A 99 4.71 -24.97 13.96
CA ILE A 99 4.73 -24.47 12.58
C ILE A 99 5.10 -22.99 12.59
N PHE A 100 4.53 -22.16 13.47
CA PHE A 100 4.99 -20.80 13.70
C PHE A 100 6.49 -20.74 13.97
N ASP A 101 7.02 -21.55 14.89
CA ASP A 101 8.46 -21.57 15.23
C ASP A 101 9.33 -21.94 14.03
N THR A 102 8.83 -22.81 13.15
CA THR A 102 9.53 -23.20 11.93
C THR A 102 9.53 -22.07 10.92
N ILE A 103 8.38 -21.46 10.66
CA ILE A 103 8.24 -20.30 9.76
C ILE A 103 9.12 -19.16 10.28
N ASN A 104 9.00 -18.81 11.56
CA ASN A 104 9.79 -17.77 12.21
C ASN A 104 11.30 -17.99 12.05
N ARG A 105 11.78 -19.23 12.21
CA ARG A 105 13.20 -19.57 11.99
C ARG A 105 13.65 -19.32 10.56
N VAL A 106 12.80 -19.62 9.57
CA VAL A 106 13.10 -19.33 8.16
C VAL A 106 13.15 -17.82 7.94
N LEU A 107 12.19 -17.06 8.47
CA LEU A 107 12.14 -15.60 8.28
C LEU A 107 13.32 -14.88 8.96
N GLN A 108 13.81 -15.40 10.08
CA GLN A 108 15.04 -14.89 10.72
C GLN A 108 16.31 -15.20 9.92
N LYS A 109 16.26 -16.21 9.04
CA LYS A 109 17.38 -16.60 8.16
C LYS A 109 16.86 -16.93 6.75
N PRO A 110 16.39 -15.90 6.02
CA PRO A 110 15.66 -16.12 4.79
C PRO A 110 16.55 -16.77 3.71
N PRO A 111 15.94 -17.51 2.77
CA PRO A 111 16.67 -18.17 1.70
C PRO A 111 17.34 -17.15 0.77
N ARG A 112 18.46 -17.56 0.15
CA ARG A 112 19.22 -16.70 -0.79
C ARG A 112 18.64 -16.68 -2.21
N ILE A 113 17.76 -17.63 -2.50
CA ILE A 113 17.07 -17.81 -3.77
C ILE A 113 15.58 -18.02 -3.48
N PRO A 114 14.68 -17.67 -4.41
CA PRO A 114 13.27 -18.04 -4.29
C PRO A 114 13.14 -19.56 -4.14
N VAL A 115 12.20 -19.96 -3.29
CA VAL A 115 11.85 -21.38 -3.11
C VAL A 115 10.54 -21.62 -3.86
N ASP A 116 10.47 -22.72 -4.59
CA ASP A 116 9.23 -23.18 -5.21
C ASP A 116 8.22 -23.55 -4.11
N GLU A 117 7.11 -22.81 -4.02
CA GLU A 117 6.07 -23.04 -3.01
C GLU A 117 5.47 -24.44 -3.12
N ALA A 118 5.35 -25.00 -4.34
CA ALA A 118 4.83 -26.35 -4.55
C ALA A 118 5.74 -27.44 -3.91
N ALA A 119 7.03 -27.14 -3.72
CA ALA A 119 7.94 -28.03 -3.00
C ALA A 119 7.70 -28.01 -1.47
N LEU A 120 7.12 -26.94 -0.95
CA LEU A 120 6.80 -26.75 0.47
C LEU A 120 5.35 -27.13 0.81
N SER A 121 4.43 -26.96 -0.14
CA SER A 121 2.97 -27.17 0.02
C SER A 121 2.37 -28.19 -0.96
N PRO A 122 2.97 -29.39 -1.14
CA PRO A 122 2.59 -30.31 -2.20
C PRO A 122 1.14 -30.84 -2.10
N THR A 123 0.56 -30.92 -0.90
CA THR A 123 -0.84 -31.36 -0.74
C THR A 123 -1.79 -30.22 -1.04
N PHE A 124 -1.45 -29.01 -0.61
CA PHE A 124 -2.20 -27.81 -0.96
C PHE A 124 -2.24 -27.60 -2.47
N PHE A 125 -1.08 -27.64 -3.14
CA PHE A 125 -0.97 -27.51 -4.59
C PHE A 125 -1.84 -28.53 -5.34
N ARG A 126 -1.85 -29.81 -4.90
CA ARG A 126 -2.71 -30.84 -5.50
C ARG A 126 -4.22 -30.55 -5.34
N LYS A 127 -4.62 -29.96 -4.21
CA LYS A 127 -6.04 -29.66 -3.91
C LYS A 127 -6.50 -28.34 -4.54
N TYR A 128 -5.62 -27.36 -4.63
CA TYR A 128 -5.93 -25.96 -4.92
C TYR A 128 -5.02 -25.36 -6.02
N GLY A 129 -4.49 -26.17 -6.95
CA GLY A 129 -3.55 -25.68 -7.99
C GLY A 129 -4.09 -24.54 -8.87
N TYR A 130 -5.42 -24.40 -9.00
CA TYR A 130 -6.05 -23.27 -9.67
C TYR A 130 -5.89 -21.95 -8.89
N LEU A 131 -5.79 -22.00 -7.57
CA LEU A 131 -5.49 -20.85 -6.71
C LEU A 131 -4.01 -20.48 -6.80
N GLU A 132 -3.12 -21.47 -6.74
CA GLU A 132 -1.66 -21.27 -6.88
C GLU A 132 -1.33 -20.55 -8.18
N LYS A 133 -2.00 -20.91 -9.28
CA LYS A 133 -1.86 -20.21 -10.56
C LYS A 133 -2.15 -18.70 -10.46
N VAL A 134 -3.14 -18.31 -9.66
CA VAL A 134 -3.50 -16.89 -9.47
C VAL A 134 -2.49 -16.19 -8.56
N PHE A 135 -2.10 -16.84 -7.45
CA PHE A 135 -1.08 -16.33 -6.53
C PHE A 135 0.27 -16.15 -7.23
N ASP A 136 0.78 -17.19 -7.91
CA ASP A 136 2.04 -17.14 -8.64
C ASP A 136 2.05 -16.03 -9.68
N TRP A 137 0.95 -15.82 -10.41
CA TRP A 137 0.90 -14.77 -11.42
C TRP A 137 1.01 -13.36 -10.84
N ALA A 138 0.30 -13.11 -9.73
CA ALA A 138 0.34 -11.82 -9.06
C ALA A 138 1.68 -11.61 -8.30
N HIS A 139 2.26 -12.67 -7.73
CA HIS A 139 3.60 -12.63 -7.15
C HIS A 139 4.69 -12.35 -8.18
N ILE A 140 4.59 -12.90 -9.40
CA ILE A 140 5.49 -12.55 -10.51
C ILE A 140 5.38 -11.04 -10.83
N LEU A 141 4.17 -10.48 -10.86
CA LEU A 141 3.99 -9.04 -11.05
C LEU A 141 4.69 -8.21 -9.94
N HIS A 142 4.55 -8.61 -8.67
CA HIS A 142 5.28 -8.00 -7.55
C HIS A 142 6.79 -7.99 -7.81
N PHE A 143 7.38 -9.18 -8.04
CA PHE A 143 8.83 -9.31 -8.23
C PHE A 143 9.33 -8.56 -9.47
N GLN A 144 8.63 -8.63 -10.61
CA GLN A 144 9.06 -7.92 -11.81
C GLN A 144 8.94 -6.40 -11.69
N THR A 145 7.95 -5.90 -10.95
CA THR A 145 7.83 -4.46 -10.67
C THR A 145 9.03 -3.98 -9.84
N ILE A 146 9.40 -4.73 -8.80
CA ILE A 146 10.59 -4.46 -7.98
C ILE A 146 11.87 -4.52 -8.82
N ASP A 147 11.99 -5.54 -9.67
CA ASP A 147 13.14 -5.70 -10.57
C ASP A 147 13.30 -4.51 -11.52
N VAL A 148 12.20 -3.99 -12.10
CA VAL A 148 12.25 -2.78 -12.93
C VAL A 148 12.71 -1.57 -12.12
N LEU A 149 12.16 -1.37 -10.91
CA LEU A 149 12.50 -0.21 -10.07
C LEU A 149 13.95 -0.24 -9.56
N THR A 150 14.51 -1.43 -9.36
CA THR A 150 15.89 -1.64 -8.91
C THR A 150 16.90 -1.72 -10.08
N PHE A 151 16.43 -1.81 -11.32
CA PHE A 151 17.30 -1.92 -12.49
C PHE A 151 18.14 -0.64 -12.70
N PRO A 152 19.48 -0.76 -12.79
CA PRO A 152 20.36 0.38 -12.97
C PRO A 152 20.38 0.86 -14.43
N GLY A 153 20.73 2.13 -14.64
CA GLY A 153 20.96 2.69 -15.97
C GLY A 153 19.70 3.03 -16.76
N TRP A 154 18.51 2.81 -16.21
CA TRP A 154 17.26 3.31 -16.75
C TRP A 154 16.84 4.61 -16.06
N SER A 155 16.33 5.55 -16.85
CA SER A 155 15.63 6.73 -16.32
C SER A 155 14.28 6.35 -15.71
N ASP A 156 13.71 7.23 -14.89
CA ASP A 156 12.38 7.01 -14.32
C ASP A 156 11.33 6.82 -15.41
N ALA A 157 11.37 7.61 -16.49
CA ALA A 157 10.45 7.44 -17.62
C ALA A 157 10.54 6.05 -18.28
N GLN A 158 11.76 5.48 -18.38
CA GLN A 158 11.94 4.12 -18.91
C GLN A 158 11.39 3.06 -17.97
N LYS A 159 11.65 3.20 -16.65
CA LYS A 159 11.11 2.30 -15.63
C LYS A 159 9.59 2.33 -15.62
N GLU A 160 9.00 3.52 -15.62
CA GLU A 160 7.55 3.68 -15.62
C GLU A 160 6.92 3.09 -16.88
N ALA A 161 7.48 3.35 -18.07
CA ALA A 161 6.99 2.78 -19.30
C ALA A 161 7.09 1.25 -19.34
N GLU A 162 8.07 0.65 -18.66
CA GLU A 162 8.18 -0.80 -18.54
C GLU A 162 7.19 -1.39 -17.54
N ILE A 163 6.92 -0.70 -16.42
CA ILE A 163 5.88 -1.09 -15.45
C ILE A 163 4.50 -1.12 -16.12
N GLU A 164 4.17 -0.15 -16.97
CA GLU A 164 2.93 -0.17 -17.74
C GLU A 164 2.85 -1.37 -18.70
N LYS A 165 3.97 -1.74 -19.34
CA LYS A 165 4.02 -2.95 -20.18
C LYS A 165 3.89 -4.23 -19.37
N LEU A 166 4.45 -4.26 -18.15
CA LEU A 166 4.26 -5.38 -17.22
C LEU A 166 2.79 -5.54 -16.85
N TRP A 167 2.10 -4.42 -16.56
CA TRP A 167 0.67 -4.45 -16.32
C TRP A 167 -0.11 -4.98 -17.52
N GLN A 168 0.19 -4.52 -18.74
CA GLN A 168 -0.45 -5.04 -19.96
C GLN A 168 -0.20 -6.54 -20.15
N PHE A 169 1.03 -7.01 -19.91
CA PHE A 169 1.38 -8.43 -19.99
C PHE A 169 0.65 -9.27 -18.94
N TYR A 170 0.59 -8.77 -17.71
CA TYR A 170 -0.11 -9.40 -16.59
C TYR A 170 -1.61 -9.51 -16.84
N SER A 171 -2.27 -8.39 -17.16
CA SER A 171 -3.72 -8.27 -17.32
C SER A 171 -4.27 -9.01 -18.55
N ALA A 172 -3.41 -9.35 -19.52
CA ALA A 172 -3.80 -10.15 -20.68
C ALA A 172 -4.16 -11.61 -20.34
N GLN A 173 -3.84 -12.09 -19.13
CA GLN A 173 -4.11 -13.48 -18.74
C GLN A 173 -5.48 -13.64 -18.06
N PRO A 174 -6.19 -14.77 -18.30
CA PRO A 174 -7.53 -14.98 -17.75
C PRO A 174 -7.58 -15.25 -16.24
N TYR A 175 -6.42 -15.31 -15.59
CA TYR A 175 -6.24 -15.50 -14.14
C TYR A 175 -5.63 -14.25 -13.48
N ALA A 176 -5.57 -13.12 -14.19
CA ALA A 176 -5.11 -11.85 -13.64
C ALA A 176 -6.13 -11.27 -12.65
N ILE A 177 -5.66 -10.89 -11.47
CA ILE A 177 -6.44 -10.12 -10.48
C ILE A 177 -6.71 -8.71 -11.01
N THR A 178 -7.93 -8.23 -10.81
CA THR A 178 -8.39 -6.91 -11.26
C THR A 178 -7.59 -5.77 -10.66
N GLY A 179 -7.38 -4.72 -11.46
CA GLY A 179 -6.81 -3.45 -11.01
C GLY A 179 -7.86 -2.46 -10.49
N LEU A 180 -9.12 -2.88 -10.34
CA LEU A 180 -10.17 -2.07 -9.73
C LEU A 180 -10.04 -2.05 -8.20
N PRO A 181 -10.33 -0.92 -7.54
CA PRO A 181 -10.28 -0.81 -6.08
C PRO A 181 -11.48 -1.54 -5.49
N MET A 182 -11.30 -2.80 -5.14
CA MET A 182 -12.40 -3.59 -4.58
C MET A 182 -12.73 -3.15 -3.16
N ASN A 183 -13.97 -3.34 -2.77
CA ASN A 183 -14.41 -3.07 -1.42
C ASN A 183 -13.90 -4.15 -0.45
N MET A 184 -12.94 -3.78 0.37
CA MET A 184 -12.32 -4.66 1.35
C MET A 184 -13.28 -5.00 2.49
N GLU A 185 -14.19 -4.10 2.87
CA GLU A 185 -15.26 -4.41 3.84
C GLU A 185 -16.18 -5.52 3.32
N TYR A 186 -16.56 -5.47 2.04
CA TYR A 186 -17.35 -6.51 1.39
C TYR A 186 -16.57 -7.83 1.35
N LEU A 187 -15.30 -7.80 0.96
CA LEU A 187 -14.45 -9.00 0.93
C LEU A 187 -14.23 -9.60 2.33
N ASP A 188 -14.36 -8.81 3.39
CA ASP A 188 -14.29 -9.24 4.80
C ASP A 188 -15.68 -9.45 5.47
N SER A 189 -16.75 -9.59 4.68
CA SER A 189 -18.14 -9.69 5.19
C SER A 189 -18.77 -11.09 5.17
N PHE A 190 -18.04 -12.13 4.74
CA PHE A 190 -18.58 -13.47 4.58
C PHE A 190 -18.73 -14.24 5.91
N PRO A 191 -19.53 -15.33 5.97
CA PRO A 191 -19.74 -16.08 7.21
C PRO A 191 -18.45 -16.63 7.85
N PHE A 192 -17.43 -16.89 7.03
CA PHE A 192 -16.11 -17.38 7.45
C PHE A 192 -15.10 -16.26 7.75
N SER A 193 -15.42 -14.99 7.46
CA SER A 193 -14.45 -13.89 7.55
C SER A 193 -13.94 -13.69 8.98
N GLY A 194 -12.62 -13.57 9.09
CA GLY A 194 -11.86 -13.40 10.32
C GLY A 194 -11.60 -14.69 11.13
N ARG A 195 -11.98 -15.87 10.63
CA ARG A 195 -11.73 -17.16 11.30
C ARG A 195 -10.25 -17.42 11.50
N PHE A 196 -9.41 -17.16 10.49
CA PHE A 196 -7.98 -17.42 10.57
C PHE A 196 -7.29 -16.49 11.57
N ARG A 197 -7.48 -15.16 11.44
CA ARG A 197 -6.89 -14.18 12.37
C ARG A 197 -7.35 -14.37 13.83
N THR A 198 -8.56 -14.87 14.04
CA THR A 198 -9.06 -15.20 15.39
C THR A 198 -8.40 -16.47 15.95
N ASN A 199 -8.31 -17.52 15.13
CA ASN A 199 -7.83 -18.83 15.59
C ASN A 199 -6.30 -18.96 15.61
N TYR A 200 -5.62 -18.22 14.72
CA TYR A 200 -4.19 -18.30 14.46
C TYR A 200 -3.54 -16.90 14.41
N PRO A 201 -3.65 -16.09 15.49
CA PRO A 201 -3.24 -14.69 15.47
C PRO A 201 -1.73 -14.50 15.27
N LYS A 202 -0.85 -15.39 15.76
CA LYS A 202 0.60 -15.24 15.55
C LYS A 202 0.97 -15.49 14.10
N VAL A 203 0.43 -16.54 13.48
CA VAL A 203 0.70 -16.81 12.05
C VAL A 203 0.09 -15.72 11.18
N ASN A 204 -1.11 -15.22 11.51
CA ASN A 204 -1.70 -14.08 10.82
C ASN A 204 -0.84 -12.82 10.92
N GLY A 205 -0.25 -12.56 12.11
CA GLY A 205 0.70 -11.47 12.30
C GLY A 205 1.89 -11.57 11.35
N LEU A 206 2.45 -12.77 11.15
CA LEU A 206 3.53 -12.98 10.17
C LEU A 206 3.06 -12.63 8.75
N PHE A 207 1.88 -13.09 8.33
CA PHE A 207 1.33 -12.83 6.99
C PHE A 207 1.15 -11.35 6.72
N TRP A 208 0.54 -10.61 7.66
CA TRP A 208 0.39 -9.18 7.52
C TRP A 208 1.72 -8.43 7.61
N GLY A 209 2.71 -8.98 8.32
CA GLY A 209 4.11 -8.51 8.25
C GLY A 209 4.70 -8.66 6.84
N TYR A 210 4.41 -9.76 6.13
CA TYR A 210 4.85 -9.95 4.74
C TYR A 210 4.17 -8.95 3.81
N HIS A 211 2.85 -8.79 3.94
CA HIS A 211 2.08 -7.82 3.16
C HIS A 211 2.62 -6.41 3.40
N TRP A 212 2.99 -6.07 4.64
CA TRP A 212 3.66 -4.81 4.94
C TRP A 212 4.97 -4.63 4.14
N LEU A 213 5.84 -5.64 4.13
CA LEU A 213 7.09 -5.59 3.35
C LEU A 213 6.81 -5.47 1.84
N GLN A 214 5.83 -6.22 1.33
CA GLN A 214 5.41 -6.24 -0.07
C GLN A 214 4.76 -4.93 -0.53
N THR A 215 4.27 -4.10 0.41
CA THR A 215 3.61 -2.82 0.12
C THR A 215 4.49 -1.61 0.36
N VAL A 216 5.29 -1.57 1.43
CA VAL A 216 6.13 -0.41 1.81
C VAL A 216 7.34 -0.20 0.90
N ASN A 217 7.80 -1.25 0.23
CA ASN A 217 9.03 -1.19 -0.57
C ASN A 217 8.89 -0.28 -1.79
N TYR A 218 7.68 -0.07 -2.32
CA TYR A 218 7.55 0.64 -3.59
C TYR A 218 7.96 2.09 -3.47
N ASP A 219 7.60 2.80 -2.40
CA ASP A 219 8.05 4.17 -2.19
C ASP A 219 9.56 4.24 -1.85
N MET A 220 10.13 3.21 -1.25
CA MET A 220 11.58 3.08 -1.11
C MET A 220 12.30 3.01 -2.46
N LEU A 221 11.65 2.49 -3.50
CA LEU A 221 12.26 2.23 -4.81
C LEU A 221 11.85 3.25 -5.89
N PHE A 222 10.62 3.77 -5.83
CA PHE A 222 10.02 4.58 -6.87
C PHE A 222 10.66 5.97 -6.97
N ARG A 223 11.27 6.23 -8.14
CA ARG A 223 12.07 7.44 -8.46
C ARG A 223 13.25 7.70 -7.51
N VAL A 224 13.64 6.68 -6.76
CA VAL A 224 14.81 6.72 -5.89
C VAL A 224 16.04 6.23 -6.68
N PRO A 225 17.16 6.97 -6.68
CA PRO A 225 18.40 6.52 -7.29
C PRO A 225 18.84 5.18 -6.72
N VAL A 226 19.32 4.27 -7.58
CA VAL A 226 19.61 2.87 -7.19
C VAL A 226 20.60 2.79 -6.03
N GLN A 227 21.57 3.71 -5.94
CA GLN A 227 22.53 3.76 -4.84
C GLN A 227 21.89 4.10 -3.47
N ASP A 228 20.75 4.78 -3.47
CA ASP A 228 20.07 5.25 -2.25
C ASP A 228 18.99 4.27 -1.75
N GLN A 229 18.71 3.21 -2.52
CA GLN A 229 17.69 2.21 -2.16
C GLN A 229 18.15 1.29 -1.01
N ALA A 230 19.42 0.85 -1.03
CA ALA A 230 19.93 -0.06 -0.01
C ALA A 230 20.02 0.58 1.40
N PRO A 231 20.52 1.82 1.58
CA PRO A 231 20.50 2.50 2.87
C PRO A 231 19.08 2.66 3.45
N GLN A 232 18.10 2.99 2.61
CA GLN A 232 16.70 3.04 3.07
C GLN A 232 16.19 1.68 3.53
N TYR A 233 16.57 0.61 2.83
CA TYR A 233 16.20 -0.73 3.23
C TYR A 233 16.84 -1.16 4.55
N GLU A 234 17.99 -0.62 4.95
CA GLU A 234 18.56 -0.91 6.28
C GLU A 234 17.64 -0.44 7.40
N VAL A 235 16.97 0.70 7.22
CA VAL A 235 15.96 1.21 8.16
C VAL A 235 14.69 0.36 8.08
N LEU A 236 14.09 0.22 6.89
CA LEU A 236 12.84 -0.53 6.70
C LEU A 236 12.97 -2.01 7.07
N GLY A 237 14.07 -2.65 6.68
CA GLY A 237 14.35 -4.04 6.99
C GLY A 237 14.59 -4.26 8.47
N SER A 238 15.17 -3.28 9.18
CA SER A 238 15.25 -3.34 10.65
C SER A 238 13.85 -3.33 11.25
N GLN A 239 13.03 -2.35 10.89
CA GLN A 239 11.64 -2.22 11.35
C GLN A 239 10.81 -3.46 11.01
N TYR A 240 10.98 -4.01 9.81
CA TYR A 240 10.36 -5.27 9.39
C TYR A 240 10.68 -6.39 10.37
N ARG A 241 11.96 -6.68 10.57
CA ARG A 241 12.41 -7.85 11.34
C ARG A 241 12.15 -7.73 12.83
N THR A 242 12.11 -6.51 13.38
CA THR A 242 11.92 -6.30 14.82
C THR A 242 10.49 -6.06 15.22
N THR A 243 9.70 -5.42 14.36
CA THR A 243 8.39 -4.87 14.73
C THR A 243 7.30 -5.39 13.82
N GLU A 244 7.36 -5.10 12.52
CA GLU A 244 6.24 -5.35 11.60
C GLU A 244 5.96 -6.83 11.39
N LEU A 245 7.00 -7.66 11.39
CA LEU A 245 6.87 -9.11 11.23
C LEU A 245 5.99 -9.74 12.32
N TYR A 246 5.95 -9.13 13.52
CA TYR A 246 5.22 -9.67 14.68
C TYR A 246 4.05 -8.78 15.10
N ARG A 247 3.79 -7.68 14.38
CA ARG A 247 2.76 -6.71 14.73
C ARG A 247 1.38 -7.30 14.43
N ILE A 248 0.51 -7.34 15.45
CA ILE A 248 -0.91 -7.65 15.27
C ILE A 248 -1.61 -6.35 14.87
N ARG A 249 -2.16 -6.30 13.66
CA ARG A 249 -2.88 -5.13 13.12
C ARG A 249 -4.39 -5.29 13.27
N ASP A 250 -5.13 -4.26 12.88
CA ASP A 250 -6.59 -4.31 12.83
C ASP A 250 -7.10 -4.85 11.49
N PHE A 251 -6.35 -4.59 10.43
CA PHE A 251 -6.59 -5.05 9.07
C PHE A 251 -5.24 -5.17 8.33
N MET A 252 -5.26 -5.80 7.15
CA MET A 252 -4.06 -5.98 6.34
C MET A 252 -3.49 -4.62 5.86
N PRO A 253 -2.17 -4.42 5.82
CA PRO A 253 -1.57 -3.20 5.25
C PRO A 253 -1.98 -3.00 3.79
N MET A 254 -2.37 -1.76 3.44
CA MET A 254 -2.77 -1.40 2.07
C MET A 254 -1.62 -0.75 1.31
N THR A 255 -1.62 -0.86 -0.02
CA THR A 255 -0.51 -0.33 -0.82
C THR A 255 -0.46 1.20 -0.78
N ALA A 256 -1.57 1.94 -0.86
CA ALA A 256 -1.49 3.40 -0.76
C ALA A 256 -1.20 3.93 0.65
N GLU A 257 -1.47 3.14 1.69
CA GLU A 257 -1.07 3.41 3.08
C GLU A 257 0.46 3.35 3.25
N MET A 258 1.10 2.42 2.55
CA MET A 258 2.53 2.13 2.72
C MET A 258 3.43 2.73 1.64
N SER A 259 2.90 2.94 0.43
CA SER A 259 3.59 3.49 -0.74
C SER A 259 2.68 4.43 -1.56
N PRO A 260 2.27 5.58 -0.99
CA PRO A 260 1.31 6.48 -1.60
C PRO A 260 1.78 7.07 -2.95
N ARG A 261 3.08 7.34 -3.14
CA ARG A 261 3.57 7.89 -4.42
C ARG A 261 3.49 6.83 -5.52
N PHE A 262 3.86 5.60 -5.22
CA PHE A 262 3.71 4.48 -6.14
C PHE A 262 2.25 4.24 -6.49
N SER A 263 1.36 4.14 -5.49
CA SER A 263 -0.07 3.88 -5.71
C SER A 263 -0.75 4.96 -6.54
N LYS A 264 -0.41 6.24 -6.30
CA LYS A 264 -0.89 7.36 -7.14
C LYS A 264 -0.44 7.21 -8.60
N ARG A 265 0.77 6.69 -8.85
CA ARG A 265 1.30 6.53 -10.21
C ARG A 265 0.78 5.26 -10.91
N PHE A 266 0.67 4.14 -10.19
CA PHE A 266 0.32 2.83 -10.72
C PHE A 266 -0.89 2.24 -9.98
N PRO A 267 -2.05 2.89 -10.09
CA PRO A 267 -3.22 2.57 -9.28
C PRO A 267 -3.74 1.15 -9.52
N GLN A 268 -3.71 0.71 -10.78
CA GLN A 268 -4.18 -0.62 -11.17
C GLN A 268 -3.30 -1.73 -10.57
N ILE A 269 -1.99 -1.49 -10.50
CA ILE A 269 -1.04 -2.45 -9.91
C ILE A 269 -1.21 -2.47 -8.39
N ALA A 270 -1.29 -1.30 -7.74
CA ALA A 270 -1.51 -1.20 -6.30
C ALA A 270 -2.82 -1.90 -5.87
N ASN A 271 -3.92 -1.63 -6.57
CA ASN A 271 -5.20 -2.30 -6.33
C ASN A 271 -5.10 -3.83 -6.52
N ALA A 272 -4.42 -4.30 -7.57
CA ALA A 272 -4.25 -5.73 -7.80
C ALA A 272 -3.47 -6.42 -6.67
N PHE A 273 -2.50 -5.74 -6.06
CA PHE A 273 -1.76 -6.24 -4.89
C PHE A 273 -2.62 -6.28 -3.63
N ASP A 274 -3.42 -5.25 -3.38
CA ASP A 274 -4.35 -5.27 -2.24
C ASP A 274 -5.43 -6.34 -2.40
N ASN A 275 -5.97 -6.49 -3.62
CA ASN A 275 -6.91 -7.56 -3.96
C ASN A 275 -6.29 -8.96 -3.79
N LEU A 276 -4.99 -9.12 -4.11
CA LEU A 276 -4.23 -10.35 -3.84
C LEU A 276 -4.12 -10.63 -2.34
N HIS A 277 -3.70 -9.64 -1.55
CA HIS A 277 -3.58 -9.80 -0.09
C HIS A 277 -4.94 -10.14 0.55
N MET A 278 -6.04 -9.54 0.06
CA MET A 278 -7.38 -9.89 0.51
C MET A 278 -7.79 -11.31 0.10
N LEU A 279 -7.38 -11.77 -1.08
CA LEU A 279 -7.59 -13.16 -1.50
C LEU A 279 -6.85 -14.14 -0.57
N HIS A 280 -5.63 -13.83 -0.15
CA HIS A 280 -4.91 -14.62 0.86
C HIS A 280 -5.72 -14.72 2.17
N ASP A 281 -6.22 -13.60 2.69
CA ASP A 281 -7.04 -13.56 3.91
C ASP A 281 -8.34 -14.37 3.76
N ASN A 282 -9.05 -14.22 2.64
CA ASN A 282 -10.24 -15.00 2.34
C ASN A 282 -9.96 -16.51 2.28
N VAL A 283 -8.89 -16.93 1.62
CA VAL A 283 -8.51 -18.35 1.55
C VAL A 283 -8.14 -18.88 2.93
N ASN A 284 -7.34 -18.12 3.69
CA ASN A 284 -6.98 -18.46 5.06
C ASN A 284 -8.23 -18.72 5.91
N ASP A 285 -9.20 -17.81 5.85
CA ASP A 285 -10.46 -17.90 6.58
C ASP A 285 -11.31 -19.10 6.16
N ILE A 286 -11.46 -19.35 4.85
CA ILE A 286 -12.20 -20.51 4.32
C ILE A 286 -11.58 -21.82 4.82
N LEU A 287 -10.26 -21.93 4.80
CA LEU A 287 -9.56 -23.14 5.21
C LEU A 287 -9.57 -23.36 6.72
N ALA A 288 -9.56 -22.26 7.50
CA ALA A 288 -9.66 -22.27 8.95
C ALA A 288 -11.08 -22.56 9.47
N ALA A 289 -12.13 -22.29 8.69
CA ALA A 289 -13.52 -22.56 9.07
C ALA A 289 -13.76 -24.07 9.26
N GLU A 290 -14.17 -24.45 10.48
CA GLU A 290 -14.39 -25.85 10.87
C GLU A 290 -15.76 -26.36 10.43
N GLU A 291 -16.71 -25.44 10.31
CA GLU A 291 -18.08 -25.66 9.88
C GLU A 291 -18.20 -26.03 8.39
N LEU A 292 -17.16 -25.76 7.59
CA LEU A 292 -17.14 -26.05 6.17
C LEU A 292 -16.62 -27.45 5.89
N THR A 293 -17.39 -28.23 5.12
CA THR A 293 -16.90 -29.47 4.52
C THR A 293 -15.79 -29.19 3.50
N GLU A 294 -14.92 -30.17 3.20
CA GLU A 294 -13.86 -30.00 2.19
C GLU A 294 -14.43 -29.58 0.82
N LYS A 295 -15.60 -30.11 0.44
CA LYS A 295 -16.29 -29.69 -0.80
C LYS A 295 -16.67 -28.22 -0.76
N GLN A 296 -17.28 -27.76 0.34
CA GLN A 296 -17.63 -26.35 0.51
C GLN A 296 -16.38 -25.46 0.51
N LYS A 297 -15.28 -25.88 1.14
CA LYS A 297 -14.02 -25.13 1.10
C LYS A 297 -13.51 -24.94 -0.33
N GLN A 298 -13.48 -26.00 -1.13
CA GLN A 298 -13.09 -25.91 -2.54
C GLN A 298 -14.03 -24.99 -3.33
N GLU A 299 -15.33 -25.07 -3.09
CA GLU A 299 -16.31 -24.20 -3.73
C GLU A 299 -16.09 -22.73 -3.36
N GLN A 300 -15.92 -22.42 -2.07
CA GLN A 300 -15.71 -21.06 -1.60
C GLN A 300 -14.35 -20.48 -2.05
N VAL A 301 -13.29 -21.27 -2.14
CA VAL A 301 -12.00 -20.80 -2.70
C VAL A 301 -12.15 -20.41 -4.16
N LYS A 302 -12.86 -21.21 -4.97
CA LYS A 302 -13.16 -20.86 -6.38
C LYS A 302 -13.97 -19.57 -6.49
N ILE A 303 -14.96 -19.38 -5.61
CA ILE A 303 -15.76 -18.15 -5.56
C ILE A 303 -14.90 -16.94 -5.15
N ALA A 304 -13.99 -17.11 -4.18
CA ALA A 304 -13.06 -16.06 -3.75
C ALA A 304 -12.15 -15.63 -4.91
N ILE A 305 -11.62 -16.57 -5.70
CA ILE A 305 -10.86 -16.25 -6.90
C ILE A 305 -11.75 -15.51 -7.90
N TYR A 306 -12.92 -16.06 -8.23
CA TYR A 306 -13.84 -15.47 -9.20
C TYR A 306 -14.13 -14.00 -8.92
N ARG A 307 -14.26 -13.63 -7.64
CA ARG A 307 -14.51 -12.25 -7.21
C ARG A 307 -13.43 -11.26 -7.57
N VAL A 308 -12.17 -11.69 -7.62
CA VAL A 308 -11.04 -10.79 -7.80
C VAL A 308 -10.48 -10.84 -9.22
N LEU A 309 -11.00 -11.69 -10.10
CA LEU A 309 -10.50 -11.80 -11.47
C LEU A 309 -10.90 -10.61 -12.34
N SER A 310 -9.95 -10.11 -13.13
CA SER A 310 -10.17 -9.06 -14.12
C SER A 310 -11.30 -9.40 -15.11
N SER A 311 -11.41 -10.67 -15.53
CA SER A 311 -12.45 -11.13 -16.46
C SER A 311 -13.86 -10.94 -15.92
N THR A 312 -14.02 -11.03 -14.59
CA THR A 312 -15.31 -10.90 -13.93
C THR A 312 -15.78 -9.45 -13.89
N HIS A 313 -14.86 -8.50 -14.05
CA HIS A 313 -15.13 -7.08 -13.99
C HIS A 313 -14.93 -6.38 -15.33
N GLN A 314 -14.99 -7.13 -16.42
CA GLN A 314 -14.81 -6.57 -17.76
C GLN A 314 -15.89 -5.52 -18.04
N GLY A 315 -15.46 -4.29 -18.37
CA GLY A 315 -16.35 -3.16 -18.63
C GLY A 315 -16.85 -2.44 -17.38
N HIS A 316 -16.35 -2.78 -16.19
CA HIS A 316 -16.57 -2.02 -14.96
C HIS A 316 -15.48 -0.95 -14.79
N GLU A 317 -15.86 0.14 -14.13
CA GLU A 317 -14.98 1.27 -13.79
C GLU A 317 -14.94 1.47 -12.27
N PRO A 318 -13.91 2.14 -11.71
CA PRO A 318 -13.92 2.55 -10.30
C PRO A 318 -15.20 3.33 -9.95
N GLY A 319 -15.80 3.03 -8.79
CA GLY A 319 -17.08 3.61 -8.37
C GLY A 319 -18.33 2.99 -9.00
N SER A 320 -18.20 2.05 -9.96
CA SER A 320 -19.34 1.30 -10.49
C SER A 320 -19.71 0.09 -9.62
N GLY A 321 -20.99 -0.32 -9.63
CA GLY A 321 -21.47 -1.51 -8.91
C GLY A 321 -22.39 -1.24 -7.72
N GLU A 322 -22.53 0.02 -7.29
CA GLU A 322 -23.47 0.42 -6.23
C GLU A 322 -24.93 0.09 -6.55
N GLU A 323 -25.31 0.17 -7.84
CA GLU A 323 -26.71 0.06 -8.27
C GLU A 323 -27.20 -1.38 -8.47
N VAL A 324 -26.36 -2.39 -8.25
CA VAL A 324 -26.73 -3.79 -8.48
C VAL A 324 -26.62 -4.60 -7.17
N PRO A 325 -27.71 -4.65 -6.37
CA PRO A 325 -27.77 -5.43 -5.14
C PRO A 325 -27.40 -6.90 -5.38
N GLY A 326 -26.49 -7.44 -4.57
CA GLY A 326 -26.12 -8.86 -4.61
C GLY A 326 -25.11 -9.24 -5.70
N THR A 327 -24.49 -8.27 -6.39
CA THR A 327 -23.30 -8.56 -7.20
C THR A 327 -22.12 -8.95 -6.31
N LEU A 328 -21.28 -9.85 -6.80
CA LEU A 328 -20.04 -10.27 -6.14
C LEU A 328 -18.91 -9.21 -6.27
N HIS A 329 -19.25 -8.00 -6.71
CA HIS A 329 -18.34 -6.99 -7.25
C HIS A 329 -18.74 -5.61 -6.74
N ASP A 330 -18.10 -5.21 -5.66
CA ASP A 330 -18.27 -3.89 -5.09
C ASP A 330 -16.97 -3.11 -5.35
N HIS A 331 -17.03 -2.16 -6.28
CA HIS A 331 -15.92 -1.28 -6.63
C HIS A 331 -16.11 0.12 -6.04
N ARG A 332 -16.81 0.23 -4.90
CA ARG A 332 -16.87 1.47 -4.14
C ARG A 332 -15.43 1.97 -3.93
N HIS A 333 -15.07 3.01 -4.65
CA HIS A 333 -14.16 4.06 -4.22
C HIS A 333 -14.19 5.18 -5.29
N PRO A 334 -14.56 6.41 -4.93
CA PRO A 334 -14.37 7.58 -5.78
C PRO A 334 -12.93 8.13 -5.73
N THR A 335 -12.45 8.58 -6.89
CA THR A 335 -11.40 9.56 -7.26
C THR A 335 -10.14 9.86 -6.42
N SER A 336 -10.07 9.71 -5.11
CA SER A 336 -9.09 10.47 -4.32
C SER A 336 -7.78 9.76 -3.95
N THR A 337 -7.80 8.46 -3.58
CA THR A 337 -6.57 7.72 -3.25
C THR A 337 -6.50 6.39 -4.00
N PRO A 338 -5.93 6.39 -5.22
CA PRO A 338 -5.76 5.16 -5.96
C PRO A 338 -4.87 4.16 -5.19
N GLY A 339 -5.16 2.86 -5.28
CA GLY A 339 -4.47 1.84 -4.46
C GLY A 339 -5.06 1.66 -3.06
N MET A 340 -6.30 2.12 -2.83
CA MET A 340 -7.07 1.85 -1.62
C MET A 340 -8.42 1.27 -2.04
N GLY A 341 -8.70 0.04 -1.64
CA GLY A 341 -10.07 -0.46 -1.64
C GLY A 341 -10.91 0.21 -0.55
N PHE A 342 -12.25 0.12 -0.63
CA PHE A 342 -13.11 0.67 0.43
C PHE A 342 -13.00 -0.16 1.71
N MET A 343 -12.49 0.47 2.76
CA MET A 343 -12.26 -0.17 4.06
C MET A 343 -13.47 -0.02 4.98
N LYS A 344 -13.53 -0.83 6.04
CA LYS A 344 -14.65 -0.81 6.98
C LYS A 344 -14.82 0.56 7.64
N GLY A 345 -15.98 1.17 7.45
CA GLY A 345 -16.34 2.47 8.02
C GLY A 345 -15.65 3.68 7.37
N MET A 346 -14.91 3.47 6.27
CA MET A 346 -14.27 4.53 5.50
C MET A 346 -15.30 5.49 4.88
N GLU A 347 -14.93 6.76 4.79
CA GLU A 347 -15.55 7.76 3.91
C GLU A 347 -14.56 8.09 2.79
N ASP A 348 -14.98 8.83 1.75
CA ASP A 348 -14.20 9.08 0.52
C ASP A 348 -12.70 9.29 0.74
N ASP A 349 -12.34 10.21 1.65
CA ASP A 349 -10.94 10.53 1.97
C ASP A 349 -10.52 10.10 3.38
N VAL A 350 -11.47 9.63 4.20
CA VAL A 350 -11.25 9.40 5.62
C VAL A 350 -11.23 7.91 5.92
N MET A 351 -10.06 7.39 6.32
CA MET A 351 -9.87 5.99 6.64
C MET A 351 -9.28 5.79 8.02
N TYR A 352 -9.59 4.66 8.65
CA TYR A 352 -8.91 4.24 9.87
C TYR A 352 -7.57 3.59 9.50
N MET A 353 -6.48 4.12 10.03
CA MET A 353 -5.14 3.53 9.93
C MET A 353 -4.76 2.91 11.27
N SER A 354 -4.45 1.61 11.27
CA SER A 354 -4.15 0.85 12.50
C SER A 354 -3.05 1.58 13.30
N GLY A 355 -3.20 1.78 14.60
CA GLY A 355 -2.21 2.53 15.41
C GLY A 355 -2.17 4.06 15.21
N MET A 356 -2.58 4.61 14.06
CA MET A 356 -2.62 6.07 13.82
C MET A 356 -3.99 6.70 14.13
N GLY A 357 -5.07 5.93 13.95
CA GLY A 357 -6.45 6.40 14.11
C GLY A 357 -7.08 6.79 12.77
N TRP A 358 -8.17 7.54 12.83
CA TRP A 358 -8.85 8.04 11.63
C TRP A 358 -8.08 9.19 11.00
N MET A 359 -7.81 9.06 9.70
CA MET A 359 -7.02 9.99 8.93
C MET A 359 -7.68 10.38 7.61
N ASP A 360 -7.56 11.67 7.27
CA ASP A 360 -7.90 12.19 5.95
C ASP A 360 -6.67 12.09 5.05
N MET A 361 -6.74 11.22 4.05
CA MET A 361 -5.64 10.90 3.13
C MET A 361 -5.49 11.91 1.99
N SER A 362 -6.47 12.80 1.82
CA SER A 362 -6.45 13.88 0.82
C SER A 362 -5.72 15.13 1.30
N VAL A 363 -5.35 15.19 2.58
CA VAL A 363 -4.69 16.35 3.21
C VAL A 363 -3.28 16.00 3.69
N CYS A 364 -2.49 17.03 3.92
CA CYS A 364 -1.17 16.91 4.54
C CYS A 364 -1.30 16.24 5.90
N ALA A 365 -0.59 15.13 6.10
CA ALA A 365 -0.59 14.40 7.36
C ALA A 365 -0.06 15.25 8.54
N HIS A 366 0.62 16.37 8.27
CA HIS A 366 1.10 17.26 9.32
C HIS A 366 0.13 18.41 9.61
N CYS A 367 -0.24 19.21 8.59
CA CYS A 367 -1.00 20.45 8.79
C CYS A 367 -2.46 20.42 8.32
N SER A 368 -2.96 19.27 7.86
CA SER A 368 -4.33 19.06 7.36
C SER A 368 -4.77 19.99 6.23
N VAL A 369 -3.83 20.65 5.54
CA VAL A 369 -4.11 21.38 4.30
C VAL A 369 -4.22 20.39 3.15
N PRO A 370 -5.20 20.54 2.23
CA PRO A 370 -5.33 19.68 1.05
C PRO A 370 -4.01 19.44 0.32
N LEU A 371 -3.80 18.22 -0.13
CA LEU A 371 -2.65 17.86 -0.94
C LEU A 371 -2.84 18.41 -2.36
N PRO A 372 -1.82 19.01 -2.99
CA PRO A 372 -1.92 19.44 -4.38
C PRO A 372 -2.19 18.26 -5.34
N ASP A 373 -2.72 18.57 -6.51
CA ASP A 373 -2.74 17.61 -7.61
C ASP A 373 -1.35 17.50 -8.27
N GLY A 374 -1.07 16.33 -8.86
CA GLY A 374 0.15 16.09 -9.64
C GLY A 374 1.23 15.23 -8.96
N PRO A 375 2.31 14.90 -9.71
CA PRO A 375 3.28 13.88 -9.31
C PRO A 375 4.54 14.41 -8.58
N MET A 376 4.71 15.74 -8.48
CA MET A 376 6.00 16.36 -8.13
C MET A 376 5.84 17.49 -7.12
N TRP A 377 5.26 17.21 -5.96
CA TRP A 377 5.18 18.17 -4.88
C TRP A 377 5.37 17.47 -3.54
N GLY A 378 5.82 18.24 -2.55
CA GLY A 378 5.91 17.80 -1.16
C GLY A 378 6.94 16.70 -0.89
N ALA A 379 6.61 15.88 0.09
CA ALA A 379 7.45 14.78 0.55
C ALA A 379 6.61 13.62 1.11
N THR A 380 7.23 12.46 1.27
CA THR A 380 6.75 11.38 2.12
C THR A 380 7.65 11.22 3.33
N VAL A 381 7.07 10.92 4.48
CA VAL A 381 7.79 10.52 5.70
C VAL A 381 7.44 9.07 6.01
N THR A 382 8.45 8.20 6.00
CA THR A 382 8.29 6.83 6.51
C THR A 382 8.87 6.73 7.92
N ALA A 383 8.02 6.43 8.91
CA ALA A 383 8.41 6.22 10.30
C ALA A 383 7.38 5.31 11.02
N ASP A 384 7.84 4.56 12.03
CA ASP A 384 7.03 3.59 12.83
C ASP A 384 6.14 2.62 12.00
N GLY A 385 6.60 2.23 10.82
CA GLY A 385 5.87 1.28 9.97
C GLY A 385 4.80 1.90 9.08
N TRP A 386 4.82 3.22 8.89
CA TRP A 386 3.86 3.97 8.07
C TRP A 386 4.57 4.85 7.05
N THR A 387 3.91 5.20 5.94
CA THR A 387 4.40 6.22 5.00
C THR A 387 3.34 7.30 4.81
N MET A 388 3.62 8.50 5.31
CA MET A 388 2.69 9.62 5.30
C MET A 388 3.05 10.64 4.21
N LEU A 389 2.05 11.19 3.53
CA LEU A 389 2.22 12.30 2.58
C LEU A 389 2.20 13.65 3.31
N VAL A 390 3.13 14.51 2.97
CA VAL A 390 3.17 15.90 3.42
C VAL A 390 3.40 16.88 2.28
N ARG A 391 2.87 18.08 2.47
CA ARG A 391 2.88 19.13 1.45
C ARG A 391 4.22 19.86 1.32
N CYS A 392 5.03 19.95 2.38
CA CYS A 392 6.29 20.68 2.36
C CYS A 392 7.38 20.02 3.22
N LEU A 393 8.63 20.52 3.07
CA LEU A 393 9.79 19.98 3.77
C LEU A 393 9.73 20.22 5.28
N MET A 394 9.23 21.38 5.72
CA MET A 394 9.03 21.69 7.14
C MET A 394 8.12 20.63 7.80
N CYS A 395 6.97 20.35 7.18
CA CYS A 395 6.05 19.30 7.64
C CYS A 395 6.73 17.92 7.70
N ALA A 396 7.62 17.63 6.75
CA ALA A 396 8.34 16.37 6.71
C ALA A 396 9.36 16.25 7.85
N ARG A 397 10.12 17.32 8.12
CA ARG A 397 11.08 17.40 9.22
C ARG A 397 10.38 17.25 10.56
N ASP A 398 9.36 18.07 10.78
CA ASP A 398 8.71 18.15 12.09
C ASP A 398 8.07 16.80 12.45
N MET A 399 7.38 16.16 11.50
CA MET A 399 6.83 14.82 11.69
C MET A 399 7.90 13.74 11.92
N ALA A 400 9.03 13.84 11.22
CA ALA A 400 10.15 12.92 11.44
C ALA A 400 10.77 13.10 12.84
N ALA A 401 10.81 14.34 13.36
CA ALA A 401 11.34 14.65 14.69
C ALA A 401 10.38 14.21 15.82
N GLU A 402 9.09 14.13 15.55
CA GLU A 402 8.07 13.67 16.52
C GLU A 402 7.97 12.16 16.63
N THR A 403 8.37 11.44 15.59
CA THR A 403 8.25 9.99 15.56
C THR A 403 9.51 9.37 16.16
N PRO A 404 9.41 8.61 17.28
CA PRO A 404 10.58 7.99 17.88
C PRO A 404 11.31 7.05 16.91
N GLY A 405 12.64 7.12 16.91
CA GLY A 405 13.52 6.25 16.12
C GLY A 405 13.84 6.78 14.72
N ARG A 406 14.28 5.89 13.84
CA ARG A 406 14.71 6.25 12.47
C ARG A 406 13.53 6.52 11.55
N ALA A 407 13.66 7.58 10.75
CA ALA A 407 12.70 8.02 9.75
C ALA A 407 13.38 8.18 8.38
N ILE A 408 12.59 8.07 7.32
CA ILE A 408 13.02 8.33 5.94
C ILE A 408 12.14 9.42 5.35
N ILE A 409 12.74 10.53 4.94
CA ILE A 409 12.06 11.58 4.18
C ILE A 409 12.42 11.44 2.71
N ARG A 410 11.43 11.45 1.83
CA ARG A 410 11.63 11.49 0.37
C ARG A 410 10.93 12.70 -0.18
N ALA A 411 11.65 13.65 -0.75
CA ALA A 411 11.11 14.95 -1.13
C ALA A 411 11.46 15.32 -2.57
N ALA A 412 10.53 16.00 -3.23
CA ALA A 412 10.81 16.62 -4.52
C ALA A 412 11.81 17.78 -4.35
N THR A 413 12.68 17.96 -5.35
CA THR A 413 13.56 19.11 -5.47
C THR A 413 13.13 19.95 -6.68
N GLU A 414 13.87 21.01 -7.00
CA GLU A 414 13.70 21.75 -8.25
C GLU A 414 14.02 20.91 -9.50
N ASP A 415 14.84 19.86 -9.36
CA ASP A 415 15.16 18.93 -10.43
C ASP A 415 14.30 17.66 -10.29
N PRO A 416 13.33 17.44 -11.20
CA PRO A 416 12.42 16.31 -11.09
C PRO A 416 13.11 14.95 -11.24
N SER A 417 14.36 14.91 -11.72
CA SER A 417 15.16 13.69 -11.83
C SER A 417 16.02 13.41 -10.59
N ARG A 418 16.00 14.31 -9.60
CA ARG A 418 16.82 14.22 -8.38
C ARG A 418 15.93 14.33 -7.16
N ILE A 419 15.37 13.19 -6.74
CA ILE A 419 14.66 13.13 -5.46
C ILE A 419 15.66 13.26 -4.30
N LEU A 420 15.28 14.06 -3.31
CA LEU A 420 15.98 14.11 -2.04
C LEU A 420 15.55 12.92 -1.20
N VAL A 421 16.52 12.19 -0.66
CA VAL A 421 16.32 11.18 0.38
C VAL A 421 17.08 11.65 1.61
N LEU A 422 16.36 11.82 2.72
CA LEU A 422 16.95 12.02 4.04
C LEU A 422 16.69 10.79 4.91
N ILE A 423 17.69 10.36 5.65
CA ILE A 423 17.58 9.25 6.60
C ILE A 423 18.05 9.77 7.96
N SER A 424 17.21 9.62 8.99
CA SER A 424 17.63 9.90 10.37
C SER A 424 18.30 8.69 11.02
N ASP A 425 19.22 8.97 11.94
CA ASP A 425 19.69 7.98 12.93
C ASP A 425 18.73 7.91 14.14
N GLU A 426 19.09 7.12 15.16
CA GLU A 426 18.28 6.93 16.36
C GLU A 426 18.17 8.21 17.21
N GLU A 427 19.12 9.13 17.07
CA GLU A 427 19.14 10.44 17.72
C GLU A 427 18.39 11.52 16.91
N GLY A 428 17.87 11.17 15.73
CA GLY A 428 17.15 12.08 14.84
C GLY A 428 18.04 12.92 13.92
N ASN A 429 19.36 12.67 13.88
CA ASN A 429 20.25 13.40 12.98
C ASN A 429 20.03 12.95 11.54
N LEU A 430 19.78 13.90 10.64
CA LEU A 430 19.50 13.63 9.24
C LEU A 430 20.78 13.58 8.40
N THR A 431 20.86 12.58 7.52
CA THR A 431 21.84 12.49 6.42
C THR A 431 21.13 12.64 5.08
N SER A 432 21.82 13.12 4.04
CA SER A 432 21.25 13.32 2.71
C SER A 432 22.00 12.55 1.62
N ASN A 433 21.27 12.05 0.63
CA ASN A 433 21.84 11.55 -0.61
C ASN A 433 22.39 12.65 -1.56
N ILE A 434 22.08 13.92 -1.30
CA ILE A 434 22.55 15.07 -2.08
C ILE A 434 23.47 15.90 -1.17
N PRO A 435 24.81 15.80 -1.33
CA PRO A 435 25.75 16.47 -0.41
C PRO A 435 25.63 17.99 -0.35
N GLU A 436 25.27 18.62 -1.47
CA GLU A 436 25.17 20.09 -1.61
C GLU A 436 23.73 20.60 -1.44
N VAL A 437 22.83 19.77 -0.88
CA VAL A 437 21.44 20.15 -0.67
C VAL A 437 21.35 21.39 0.22
N VAL A 438 20.49 22.33 -0.17
CA VAL A 438 20.15 23.48 0.65
C VAL A 438 18.64 23.60 0.77
N PHE A 439 18.19 24.18 1.87
CA PHE A 439 16.77 24.30 2.19
C PHE A 439 16.34 25.76 2.19
N LEU A 440 15.14 25.99 1.69
CA LEU A 440 14.37 27.21 1.89
C LEU A 440 13.38 26.94 3.00
N GLU A 441 13.34 27.81 4.00
CA GLU A 441 12.25 27.83 4.97
C GLU A 441 12.00 29.26 5.47
N GLU A 442 10.96 29.89 4.93
CA GLU A 442 10.38 31.12 5.47
C GLU A 442 9.04 30.82 6.15
N PHE A 443 8.61 31.62 7.13
CA PHE A 443 7.24 31.46 7.62
C PHE A 443 6.25 32.12 6.66
N GLY A 444 5.24 31.37 6.23
CA GLY A 444 4.18 31.90 5.37
C GLY A 444 2.83 31.26 5.67
N GLU A 445 1.84 31.56 4.82
CA GLU A 445 0.51 30.97 4.94
C GLU A 445 0.53 29.49 4.56
N HIS A 446 -0.20 28.66 5.33
CA HIS A 446 -0.21 27.21 5.18
C HIS A 446 -0.65 26.69 3.80
N PRO A 447 -1.63 27.30 3.08
CA PRO A 447 -1.96 26.90 1.72
C PRO A 447 -0.79 27.00 0.74
N GLU A 448 0.22 27.80 1.03
CA GLU A 448 1.38 28.01 0.17
C GLU A 448 2.66 27.38 0.73
N CYS A 449 2.54 26.44 1.69
CA CYS A 449 3.71 25.90 2.39
C CYS A 449 4.76 25.23 1.49
N SER A 450 4.33 24.65 0.37
CA SER A 450 5.22 24.09 -0.63
C SER A 450 6.01 25.15 -1.42
N ALA A 451 5.62 26.42 -1.40
CA ALA A 451 6.32 27.52 -2.04
C ALA A 451 7.44 28.08 -1.16
N TRP A 452 7.20 28.18 0.15
CA TRP A 452 8.15 28.76 1.12
C TRP A 452 8.93 27.74 1.96
N SER A 453 8.66 26.44 1.85
CA SER A 453 9.44 25.37 2.47
C SER A 453 9.81 24.26 1.46
N ARG A 454 11.08 24.25 1.01
CA ARG A 454 11.56 23.43 -0.11
C ARG A 454 13.01 23.00 0.06
N ALA A 455 13.41 21.96 -0.67
CA ALA A 455 14.80 21.57 -0.83
C ALA A 455 15.28 21.88 -2.26
N PHE A 456 16.56 22.23 -2.38
CA PHE A 456 17.24 22.49 -3.63
C PHE A 456 18.49 21.65 -3.75
N THR A 457 18.79 21.16 -4.95
CA THR A 457 19.96 20.28 -5.15
C THR A 457 21.31 20.99 -5.04
N SER A 458 21.31 22.32 -5.04
CA SER A 458 22.51 23.17 -4.94
C SER A 458 22.14 24.59 -4.50
N LYS A 459 23.15 25.37 -4.07
CA LYS A 459 22.99 26.80 -3.77
C LYS A 459 22.62 27.60 -5.02
N GLU A 460 23.18 27.28 -6.17
CA GLU A 460 22.91 27.97 -7.43
C GLU A 460 21.45 27.80 -7.88
N ALA A 461 20.88 26.62 -7.63
CA ALA A 461 19.46 26.37 -7.85
C ALA A 461 18.57 27.21 -6.92
N PHE A 462 18.91 27.27 -5.63
CA PHE A 462 18.24 28.13 -4.66
C PHE A 462 18.30 29.61 -5.07
N ASP A 463 19.49 30.13 -5.40
CA ASP A 463 19.68 31.54 -5.76
C ASP A 463 18.85 31.92 -7.00
N ARG A 464 18.75 31.02 -7.98
CA ARG A 464 17.91 31.18 -9.16
C ARG A 464 16.44 31.25 -8.79
N PHE A 465 15.98 30.31 -7.96
CA PHE A 465 14.60 30.28 -7.50
C PHE A 465 14.22 31.58 -6.77
N VAL A 466 15.04 32.02 -5.82
CA VAL A 466 14.79 33.27 -5.08
C VAL A 466 14.78 34.50 -6.00
N LYS A 467 15.64 34.55 -7.01
CA LYS A 467 15.64 35.63 -8.01
C LYS A 467 14.34 35.68 -8.83
N GLU A 468 13.73 34.53 -9.10
CA GLU A 468 12.48 34.40 -9.84
C GLU A 468 11.24 34.61 -8.95
N ASN A 469 11.40 34.64 -7.63
CA ASN A 469 10.32 34.79 -6.65
C ASN A 469 10.61 35.99 -5.73
N PRO A 470 10.25 37.23 -6.13
CA PRO A 470 10.63 38.46 -5.43
C PRO A 470 10.21 38.51 -3.96
N ASP A 471 9.11 37.86 -3.58
CA ASP A 471 8.63 37.81 -2.19
C ASP A 471 9.57 37.02 -1.26
N LEU A 472 10.44 36.19 -1.84
CA LEU A 472 11.46 35.41 -1.14
C LEU A 472 12.87 35.99 -1.32
N ALA A 473 13.02 37.20 -1.89
CA ALA A 473 14.31 37.79 -2.22
C ALA A 473 15.29 37.92 -1.04
N GLN A 474 14.79 37.95 0.19
CA GLN A 474 15.59 38.05 1.42
C GLN A 474 15.92 36.69 2.04
N SER A 475 15.38 35.60 1.49
CA SER A 475 15.59 34.25 2.00
C SER A 475 17.03 33.81 1.84
N LYS A 476 17.51 33.08 2.86
CA LYS A 476 18.87 32.53 2.88
C LYS A 476 18.82 31.01 2.71
N PRO A 477 19.76 30.43 1.96
CA PRO A 477 19.87 28.98 1.88
C PRO A 477 20.29 28.45 3.24
N LEU A 478 19.58 27.46 3.75
CA LEU A 478 19.90 26.76 4.98
C LEU A 478 20.64 25.46 4.65
N ALA A 479 21.76 25.22 5.33
CA ALA A 479 22.41 23.91 5.30
C ALA A 479 21.56 22.86 6.05
N LEU A 480 21.79 21.57 5.79
CA LEU A 480 21.00 20.47 6.37
C LEU A 480 20.98 20.51 7.90
N ASP A 481 22.14 20.72 8.54
CA ASP A 481 22.27 20.80 9.99
C ASP A 481 21.48 21.98 10.57
N ALA A 482 21.63 23.17 9.97
CA ALA A 482 20.90 24.36 10.37
C ALA A 482 19.38 24.19 10.19
N TRP A 483 18.95 23.60 9.08
CA TRP A 483 17.53 23.38 8.77
C TRP A 483 16.90 22.30 9.68
N ALA A 484 17.63 21.22 9.96
CA ALA A 484 17.16 20.14 10.82
C ALA A 484 16.96 20.59 12.28
N GLN A 485 17.71 21.60 12.74
CA GLN A 485 17.61 22.14 14.10
C GLN A 485 16.52 23.21 14.25
N ILE A 486 15.84 23.61 13.17
CA ILE A 486 14.71 24.54 13.29
C ILE A 486 13.57 23.79 13.98
N ASN A 487 13.37 24.13 15.25
CA ASN A 487 12.25 23.65 16.04
C ASN A 487 11.39 24.87 16.40
N ARG A 488 10.18 24.96 15.83
CA ARG A 488 9.24 26.06 16.09
C ARG A 488 8.22 25.72 17.18
N GLY A 489 8.55 24.78 18.06
CA GLY A 489 7.68 24.24 19.10
C GLY A 489 7.05 22.92 18.67
N THR A 490 6.23 22.32 19.54
CA THR A 490 5.38 21.18 19.18
C THR A 490 4.36 21.66 18.17
N PRO A 491 4.42 21.23 16.90
CA PRO A 491 3.34 21.48 15.96
C PRO A 491 2.03 20.93 16.54
N ASP A 492 0.89 21.50 16.16
CA ASP A 492 -0.38 20.76 16.22
C ASP A 492 -0.29 19.64 15.19
N THR A 493 0.40 18.56 15.57
CA THR A 493 0.51 17.34 14.78
C THR A 493 -0.91 16.90 14.46
N TYR A 494 -1.19 16.69 13.18
CA TYR A 494 -2.40 16.07 12.64
C TYR A 494 -3.64 16.13 13.53
N ARG A 495 -4.66 16.89 13.14
CA ARG A 495 -5.95 16.85 13.84
C ARG A 495 -6.60 15.48 13.67
N LYS A 496 -6.35 14.57 14.63
CA LYS A 496 -6.98 13.26 14.69
C LYS A 496 -8.49 13.41 14.63
N ILE A 497 -9.11 12.67 13.73
CA ILE A 497 -10.55 12.58 13.66
C ILE A 497 -10.99 11.68 14.82
N ASP A 498 -11.69 12.27 15.80
CA ASP A 498 -12.14 11.56 17.00
C ASP A 498 -13.36 10.69 16.67
N ARG A 499 -13.09 9.41 16.39
CA ARG A 499 -14.09 8.39 16.07
C ARG A 499 -13.62 7.02 16.59
N PRO A 500 -14.53 6.10 16.97
CA PRO A 500 -14.17 4.76 17.44
C PRO A 500 -13.44 3.93 16.37
N ASN A 501 -12.58 3.00 16.79
CA ASN A 501 -11.95 2.03 15.89
C ASN A 501 -13.04 1.10 15.30
N PRO A 502 -13.23 1.06 13.96
CA PRO A 502 -14.29 0.27 13.34
C PRO A 502 -14.05 -1.25 13.41
N TYR A 503 -12.82 -1.68 13.68
CA TYR A 503 -12.40 -3.07 13.82
C TYR A 503 -12.41 -3.58 15.26
N ARG A 504 -12.47 -2.67 16.25
CA ARG A 504 -12.56 -2.98 17.67
C ARG A 504 -13.79 -2.28 18.28
N PRO A 505 -15.01 -2.76 18.01
CA PRO A 505 -16.20 -2.18 18.60
C PRO A 505 -16.10 -2.21 20.13
N GLU A 506 -16.49 -1.12 20.79
CA GLU A 506 -16.49 -1.05 22.25
C GLU A 506 -17.30 -2.23 22.83
N PRO A 507 -16.91 -2.76 24.00
CA PRO A 507 -17.75 -3.70 24.72
C PRO A 507 -19.09 -3.03 24.94
N THR A 508 -20.15 -3.55 24.33
CA THR A 508 -21.51 -3.06 24.59
C THR A 508 -21.75 -3.18 26.09
N THR A 509 -21.81 -2.04 26.78
CA THR A 509 -22.24 -1.99 28.19
C THR A 509 -23.56 -2.74 28.26
N PRO A 510 -23.69 -3.80 29.08
CA PRO A 510 -24.94 -4.53 29.18
C PRO A 510 -26.02 -3.52 29.53
N SER A 511 -27.00 -3.34 28.65
CA SER A 511 -28.17 -2.51 28.92
C SER A 511 -28.73 -2.99 30.25
N GLY A 512 -28.65 -2.14 31.27
CA GLY A 512 -29.07 -2.47 32.63
C GLY A 512 -30.49 -3.01 32.58
N GLY A 513 -30.62 -4.31 32.76
CA GLY A 513 -31.91 -4.94 33.01
C GLY A 513 -32.42 -4.35 34.32
N SER A 514 -33.42 -3.49 34.21
CA SER A 514 -34.25 -3.10 35.34
C SER A 514 -34.79 -4.38 35.98
N ARG A 515 -34.37 -4.64 37.22
CA ARG A 515 -35.09 -5.53 38.12
C ARG A 515 -36.33 -4.84 38.65
#